data_AF-A0A7Y1YSI3-F1
#
_entry.id   AF-A0A7Y1YSI3-F1
#
_cell.length_a   1.000
_cell.length_b   1.000
_cell.length_c   1.000
_cell.angle_alpha   90.00
_cell.angle_beta   90.00
_cell.angle_gamma   90.00
#
_symmetry.space_group_name_H-M   'P 1'
#
loop_
_entity.id
_entity.type
_entity.pdbx_description
1 polymer ?
#
loop_
_entity_poly.entity_id
_entity_poly.type
_entity_poly.pdbx_seq_one_letter_code
_entity_poly.pdbx_strand_id
1 'polypeptide(L)'
;SVLAIWGFAAIYLLAVLGIGLLISTLSDSQQQATLISFFFMMIFILMGGLLTPIESMPEWAKWIAWFNPPTYFIKGIRSIYLMGSSLWDLRFDLMVTVGFAVFFNVLAVWNYRKAVT
;
A
#
# COMPACT_ATOMS: atom_id res chain seq x y z
N SER A 1 0.65 -20.92 -1.32
CA SER A 1 2.03 -21.40 -1.08
C SER A 1 2.88 -20.25 -0.52
N VAL A 2 3.87 -20.54 0.35
CA VAL A 2 4.70 -19.50 1.02
C VAL A 2 5.38 -18.56 0.03
N LEU A 3 5.86 -19.07 -1.10
CA LEU A 3 6.50 -18.28 -2.15
C LEU A 3 5.61 -17.17 -2.73
N ALA A 4 4.29 -17.42 -2.82
CA ALA A 4 3.30 -16.45 -3.26
C ALA A 4 3.24 -15.23 -2.33
N ILE A 5 3.34 -15.48 -1.02
CA ILE A 5 3.32 -14.45 0.01
C ILE A 5 4.56 -13.58 -0.12
N TRP A 6 5.74 -14.18 -0.27
CA TRP A 6 6.99 -13.44 -0.47
C TRP A 6 6.98 -12.59 -1.73
N GLY A 7 6.50 -13.14 -2.86
CA GLY A 7 6.35 -12.39 -4.10
C GLY A 7 5.38 -11.21 -3.96
N PHE A 8 4.24 -11.43 -3.31
CA PHE A 8 3.27 -10.36 -3.10
C PHE A 8 3.78 -9.29 -2.13
N ALA A 9 4.47 -9.70 -1.06
CA ALA A 9 5.12 -8.80 -0.12
C ALA A 9 6.21 -7.95 -0.78
N ALA A 10 7.00 -8.52 -1.69
CA ALA A 10 8.01 -7.75 -2.43
C ALA A 10 7.37 -6.65 -3.30
N ILE A 11 6.28 -6.96 -4.00
CA ILE A 11 5.54 -5.97 -4.80
C ILE A 11 4.93 -4.90 -3.90
N TYR A 12 4.34 -5.29 -2.78
CA TYR A 12 3.78 -4.36 -1.81
C TYR A 12 4.85 -3.43 -1.21
N LEU A 13 6.03 -3.97 -0.88
CA LEU A 13 7.16 -3.18 -0.41
C LEU A 13 7.56 -2.10 -1.41
N LEU A 14 7.60 -2.41 -2.71
CA LEU A 14 7.86 -1.40 -3.74
C LEU A 14 6.83 -0.27 -3.71
N ALA A 15 5.54 -0.57 -3.52
CA ALA A 15 4.51 0.45 -3.41
C ALA A 15 4.69 1.37 -2.18
N VAL A 16 4.96 0.78 -1.02
CA VAL A 16 5.16 1.55 0.22
C VAL A 16 6.43 2.39 0.17
N LEU A 17 7.51 1.87 -0.46
CA LEU A 17 8.74 2.63 -0.68
C LEU A 17 8.50 3.87 -1.55
N GLY A 18 7.69 3.76 -2.62
CA GLY A 18 7.32 4.91 -3.45
C GLY A 18 6.60 6.00 -2.64
N ILE A 19 5.69 5.62 -1.74
CA ILE A 19 5.00 6.55 -0.84
C ILE A 19 5.99 7.22 0.13
N GLY A 20 6.88 6.44 0.75
CA GLY A 20 7.89 6.96 1.67
C GLY A 20 8.86 7.94 0.99
N LEU A 21 9.28 7.63 -0.24
CA LEU A 21 10.09 8.52 -1.06
C LEU A 21 9.36 9.82 -1.40
N LEU A 22 8.07 9.74 -1.79
CA LEU A 22 7.26 10.93 -2.04
C LEU A 22 7.19 11.83 -0.82
N ILE A 23 6.88 11.27 0.35
CA ILE A 23 6.80 12.02 1.61
C ILE A 23 8.15 12.69 1.90
N SER A 24 9.26 11.97 1.71
CA SER A 24 10.61 12.50 1.89
C SER A 24 10.90 13.68 0.94
N THR A 25 10.58 13.53 -0.35
CA THR A 25 10.82 14.60 -1.35
C THR A 25 9.92 15.83 -1.20
N LEU A 26 8.77 15.70 -0.54
CA LEU A 26 7.82 16.79 -0.30
C LEU A 26 8.00 17.45 1.08
N SER A 27 8.89 16.93 1.91
CA SER A 27 9.12 17.46 3.25
C SER A 27 10.39 18.31 3.28
N ASP A 28 10.31 19.46 3.92
CA ASP A 28 11.45 20.38 4.05
C ASP A 28 12.42 19.95 5.16
N SER A 29 11.97 19.08 6.07
CA SER A 29 12.78 18.56 7.17
C SER A 29 12.53 17.08 7.48
N GLN A 30 13.53 16.42 8.06
CA GLN A 30 13.43 15.04 8.54
C GLN A 30 12.29 14.87 9.56
N GLN A 31 12.10 15.86 10.42
CA GLN A 31 11.08 15.82 11.47
C GLN A 31 9.67 15.90 10.88
N GLN A 32 9.46 16.76 9.88
CA GLN A 32 8.21 16.83 9.11
C GLN A 32 7.93 15.53 8.37
N ALA A 33 8.92 14.97 7.67
CA ALA A 33 8.77 13.69 6.95
C ALA A 33 8.34 12.55 7.90
N THR A 34 8.92 12.53 9.11
CA THR A 34 8.59 11.54 10.13
C THR A 34 7.14 11.68 10.61
N LEU A 35 6.69 12.90 10.92
CA LEU A 35 5.31 13.16 11.35
C LEU A 35 4.28 12.81 10.27
N ILE A 36 4.55 13.18 9.03
CA ILE A 36 3.68 12.85 7.89
C ILE A 36 3.64 11.33 7.68
N SER A 37 4.79 10.66 7.72
CA SER A 37 4.86 9.19 7.60
C SER A 37 4.07 8.50 8.70
N PHE A 38 4.16 9.00 9.95
CA PHE A 38 3.41 8.46 11.07
C PHE A 38 1.89 8.64 10.90
N PHE A 39 1.46 9.80 10.41
CA PHE A 39 0.06 10.07 10.09
C PHE A 39 -0.48 9.07 9.05
N PHE A 40 0.22 8.89 7.93
CA PHE A 40 -0.18 7.92 6.90
C PHE A 40 -0.14 6.48 7.41
N MET A 41 0.86 6.11 8.20
CA MET A 41 0.94 4.79 8.83
C MET A 41 -0.30 4.49 9.68
N MET A 42 -0.75 5.47 10.47
CA MET A 42 -1.96 5.34 11.28
C MET A 42 -3.21 5.09 10.41
N ILE A 43 -3.39 5.90 9.37
CA ILE A 43 -4.50 5.73 8.41
C ILE A 43 -4.44 4.35 7.74
N PHE A 44 -3.24 3.94 7.31
CA PHE A 44 -3.02 2.67 6.63
C PHE A 44 -3.36 1.47 7.51
N ILE A 45 -3.02 1.50 8.80
CA ILE A 45 -3.32 0.43 9.75
C ILE A 45 -4.81 0.41 10.10
N LEU A 46 -5.39 1.58 10.40
CA LEU A 46 -6.79 1.69 10.84
C LEU A 46 -7.77 1.36 9.71
N MET A 47 -7.48 1.80 8.48
CA MET A 47 -8.37 1.66 7.32
C MET A 47 -7.92 0.58 6.34
N GLY A 48 -6.82 -0.15 6.62
CA GLY A 48 -6.26 -1.18 5.73
C GLY A 48 -6.99 -2.51 5.78
N GLY A 49 -8.04 -2.67 6.57
CA GLY A 49 -8.75 -3.94 6.69
C GLY A 49 -8.10 -4.98 7.63
N LEU A 50 -7.01 -4.59 8.32
CA LEU A 50 -6.29 -5.44 9.29
C LEU A 50 -7.13 -5.66 10.55
N LEU A 51 -7.56 -4.57 11.18
CA LEU A 51 -8.30 -4.58 12.44
C LEU A 51 -9.79 -4.86 12.24
N THR A 52 -10.38 -4.30 11.18
CA THR A 52 -11.80 -4.43 10.86
C THR A 52 -11.96 -4.89 9.41
N PRO A 53 -12.75 -5.93 9.11
CA PRO A 53 -13.05 -6.30 7.74
C PRO A 53 -13.68 -5.13 6.96
N ILE A 54 -13.22 -4.90 5.73
CA ILE A 54 -13.70 -3.79 4.87
C ILE A 54 -15.19 -3.90 4.61
N GLU A 55 -15.70 -5.13 4.51
CA GLU A 55 -17.13 -5.42 4.27
C GLU A 55 -18.03 -4.90 5.39
N SER A 56 -17.51 -4.81 6.62
CA SER A 56 -18.23 -4.32 7.80
C SER A 56 -18.14 -2.81 8.00
N MET A 57 -17.37 -2.09 7.16
CA MET A 57 -17.24 -0.65 7.26
C MET A 57 -18.45 0.07 6.62
N PRO A 58 -18.78 1.30 7.06
CA PRO A 58 -19.74 2.13 6.33
C PRO A 58 -19.21 2.51 4.94
N GLU A 59 -20.10 2.84 4.00
CA GLU A 59 -19.72 3.05 2.60
C GLU A 59 -18.62 4.10 2.38
N TRP A 60 -18.68 5.23 3.09
CA TRP A 60 -17.65 6.27 3.00
C TRP A 60 -16.25 5.75 3.39
N ALA A 61 -16.18 4.84 4.37
CA ALA A 61 -14.92 4.26 4.83
C ALA A 61 -14.38 3.22 3.84
N LYS A 62 -15.28 2.48 3.16
CA LYS A 62 -14.88 1.55 2.08
C LYS A 62 -14.19 2.27 0.94
N TRP A 63 -14.71 3.44 0.55
CA TRP A 63 -14.07 4.27 -0.47
C TRP A 63 -12.63 4.62 -0.10
N ILE A 64 -12.39 5.08 1.13
CA ILE A 64 -11.03 5.40 1.61
C ILE A 64 -10.16 4.13 1.63
N ALA A 65 -10.70 3.01 2.12
CA ALA A 65 -9.98 1.75 2.17
C ALA A 65 -9.56 1.25 0.78
N TRP A 66 -10.34 1.48 -0.27
CA TRP A 66 -9.97 1.08 -1.64
C TRP A 66 -8.84 1.90 -2.25
N PHE A 67 -8.64 3.14 -1.78
CA PHE A 67 -7.47 3.95 -2.15
C PHE A 67 -6.23 3.66 -1.28
N ASN A 68 -6.36 2.80 -0.28
CA ASN A 68 -5.31 2.46 0.67
C ASN A 68 -4.55 1.19 0.20
N PRO A 69 -3.26 1.28 -0.21
CA PRO A 69 -2.51 0.13 -0.73
C PRO A 69 -2.46 -1.09 0.21
N PRO A 70 -2.24 -0.94 1.54
CA PRO A 70 -2.30 -2.05 2.49
C PRO A 70 -3.57 -2.92 2.41
N THR A 71 -4.70 -2.36 1.99
CA THR A 71 -5.99 -3.06 1.88
C THR A 71 -5.90 -4.32 1.02
N TYR A 72 -5.27 -4.20 -0.15
CA TYR A 72 -5.12 -5.31 -1.09
C TYR A 72 -4.11 -6.33 -0.60
N PHE A 73 -3.06 -5.87 0.08
CA PHE A 73 -2.05 -6.74 0.68
C PHE A 73 -2.64 -7.61 1.80
N ILE A 74 -3.38 -7.00 2.72
CA ILE A 74 -4.03 -7.70 3.85
C ILE A 74 -5.07 -8.68 3.35
N LYS A 75 -5.88 -8.28 2.37
CA LYS A 75 -6.86 -9.17 1.73
C LYS A 75 -6.19 -10.38 1.10
N GLY A 76 -5.12 -10.16 0.34
CA GLY A 76 -4.39 -11.26 -0.31
C GLY A 76 -3.71 -12.21 0.67
N ILE A 77 -3.07 -11.71 1.73
CA ILE A 77 -2.53 -12.56 2.79
C ILE A 77 -3.63 -13.40 3.42
N ARG A 78 -4.77 -12.79 3.75
CA ARG A 78 -5.91 -13.49 4.36
C ARG A 78 -6.44 -14.61 3.45
N SER A 79 -6.56 -14.36 2.15
CA SER A 79 -6.98 -15.38 1.17
C SER A 79 -5.98 -16.55 1.10
N ILE A 80 -4.68 -16.27 0.98
CA ILE A 80 -3.65 -17.32 0.89
C ILE A 80 -3.60 -18.16 2.18
N TYR A 81 -3.72 -17.51 3.34
CA TYR A 81 -3.63 -18.20 4.64
C TYR A 81 -4.86 -19.02 4.97
N LEU A 82 -6.07 -18.50 4.69
CA LEU A 82 -7.33 -19.17 5.07
C LEU A 82 -7.84 -20.16 4.03
N MET A 83 -7.68 -19.86 2.74
CA MET A 83 -8.27 -20.66 1.66
C MET A 83 -7.24 -21.51 0.91
N GLY A 84 -5.95 -21.41 1.27
CA GLY A 84 -4.87 -22.07 0.52
C GLY A 84 -4.79 -21.61 -0.94
N SER A 85 -5.40 -20.48 -1.27
CA SER A 85 -5.61 -20.01 -2.63
C SER A 85 -4.29 -19.76 -3.36
N SER A 86 -4.33 -19.98 -4.67
CA SER A 86 -3.18 -19.80 -5.54
C SER A 86 -3.00 -18.32 -5.92
N LEU A 87 -1.83 -17.95 -6.44
CA LEU A 87 -1.60 -16.58 -6.97
C LEU A 87 -2.62 -16.18 -8.05
N TRP A 88 -3.20 -17.17 -8.74
CA TRP A 88 -4.18 -16.94 -9.81
C TRP A 88 -5.52 -16.40 -9.30
N ASP A 89 -5.90 -16.78 -8.07
CA ASP A 89 -7.11 -16.31 -7.42
C ASP A 89 -6.96 -14.87 -6.93
N LEU A 90 -5.72 -14.47 -6.64
CA LEU A 90 -5.35 -13.13 -6.19
C LEU A 90 -4.98 -12.18 -7.33
N ARG A 91 -5.09 -12.59 -8.60
CA ARG A 91 -4.60 -11.81 -9.74
C ARG A 91 -5.10 -10.36 -9.75
N PHE A 92 -6.33 -10.12 -9.30
CA PHE A 92 -6.89 -8.77 -9.26
C PHE A 92 -6.25 -7.90 -8.18
N ASP A 93 -6.15 -8.41 -6.95
CA ASP A 93 -5.51 -7.69 -5.84
C ASP A 93 -4.00 -7.48 -6.12
N LEU A 94 -3.35 -8.44 -6.78
CA LEU A 94 -1.98 -8.32 -7.29
C LEU A 94 -1.84 -7.21 -8.32
N MET A 95 -2.70 -7.18 -9.34
CA MET A 95 -2.67 -6.15 -10.39
C MET A 95 -2.89 -4.75 -9.81
N VAL A 96 -3.81 -4.59 -8.88
CA VAL A 96 -4.05 -3.30 -8.21
C VAL A 96 -2.83 -2.89 -7.39
N THR A 97 -2.22 -3.82 -6.64
CA THR A 97 -1.00 -3.52 -5.87
C THR A 97 0.18 -3.15 -6.77
N VAL A 98 0.35 -3.82 -7.92
CA VAL A 98 1.33 -3.44 -8.94
C VAL A 98 1.02 -2.04 -9.50
N GLY A 99 -0.26 -1.74 -9.75
CA GLY A 99 -0.70 -0.42 -10.19
C GLY A 99 -0.29 0.68 -9.21
N PHE A 100 -0.52 0.47 -7.91
CA PHE A 100 -0.03 1.39 -6.87
C PHE A 100 1.49 1.47 -6.84
N ALA A 101 2.19 0.35 -6.97
CA ALA A 101 3.66 0.34 -6.98
C ALA A 101 4.21 1.20 -8.11
N VAL A 102 3.72 0.99 -9.34
CA VAL A 102 4.14 1.80 -10.50
C VAL A 102 3.75 3.26 -10.30
N PHE A 103 2.51 3.55 -9.91
CA PHE A 103 2.02 4.91 -9.74
C PHE A 103 2.84 5.72 -8.73
N PHE A 104 3.03 5.21 -7.51
CA PHE A 104 3.76 5.92 -6.47
C PHE A 104 5.25 6.05 -6.77
N ASN A 105 5.88 5.02 -7.36
CA ASN A 105 7.31 5.11 -7.72
C ASN A 105 7.55 6.07 -8.90
N VAL A 106 6.70 6.06 -9.93
CA VAL A 106 6.81 7.01 -11.05
C VAL A 106 6.62 8.44 -10.54
N LEU A 107 5.63 8.67 -9.68
CA LEU A 107 5.41 9.97 -9.07
C LEU A 107 6.60 10.39 -8.20
N ALA A 108 7.17 9.46 -7.42
CA ALA A 108 8.36 9.72 -6.60
C ALA A 108 9.55 10.15 -7.46
N VAL A 109 9.84 9.42 -8.54
CA VAL A 109 10.93 9.74 -9.47
C VAL A 109 10.70 11.09 -10.14
N TRP A 110 9.48 11.38 -10.56
CA TRP A 110 9.16 12.66 -11.18
C TRP A 110 9.32 13.83 -10.20
N ASN A 111 8.85 13.69 -8.97
CA ASN A 111 8.98 14.72 -7.95
C ASN A 111 10.44 14.92 -7.51
N TYR A 112 11.22 13.83 -7.40
CA TYR A 112 12.65 13.88 -7.12
C TYR A 112 13.40 14.71 -8.17
N ARG A 113 13.08 14.54 -9.46
CA ARG A 113 13.70 15.36 -10.53
C ARG A 113 13.39 16.85 -10.39
N LYS A 114 12.19 17.22 -9.94
CA LYS A 114 11.81 18.63 -9.72
C LYS A 114 12.51 19.25 -8.51
N ALA A 115 12.78 18.47 -7.47
CA ALA A 115 13.47 18.96 -6.28
C ALA A 115 14.97 19.23 -6.52
N VAL A 116 15.56 18.58 -7.54
CA VAL A 116 17.00 18.70 -7.87
C VAL A 116 17.28 19.78 -8.94
N THR A 117 16.28 20.21 -9.71
CA THR A 117 16.37 21.31 -10.69
C THR A 117 15.89 22.62 -10.11
#